data_AF-A0A1T5BGU9-F1
#
_entry.id   AF-A0A1T5BGU9-F1
#
_cell.length_a   1.000
_cell.length_b   1.000
_cell.length_c   1.000
_cell.angle_alpha   90.00
_cell.angle_beta   90.00
_cell.angle_gamma   90.00
#
_symmetry.space_group_name_H-M   'P 1'
#
loop_
_entity.id
_entity.type
_entity.pdbx_description
1 polymer ?
#
loop_
_entity_poly.entity_id
_entity_poly.type
_entity_poly.pdbx_seq_one_letter_code
_entity_poly.pdbx_strand_id
1 'polypeptide(L)'
;MRYLLVVVILLIFTPKTHSQTFEVGPYIGGANYIGDVGRTSFVLPNSLVGGALLKWNRSPRHAFRFSLLYAEINADDADSNDPRRANRGYSFNNTIAEASLGIEYNFWSFDLHEGHPQSTPYLYTGITYFRADHLLLDSNFPNGQLENQGANWDFAIPVVFGYKESITRHIVGALEVGVRYTFTDNLDGSWPEEIFGNRMPNREFGNRNTNDWYVFTGVNFTFSWGREPCYSRF
;
A
#
# COMPACT_ATOMS: atom_id res chain seq x y z
N MET A 1 39.37 -18.09 39.54
CA MET A 1 38.04 -18.53 39.05
C MET A 1 37.02 -17.41 38.87
N ARG A 2 37.07 -16.29 39.62
CA ARG A 2 36.08 -15.19 39.50
C ARG A 2 35.97 -14.53 38.10
N TYR A 3 37.06 -14.43 37.35
CA TYR A 3 37.05 -13.78 36.03
C TYR A 3 36.75 -14.72 34.85
N LEU A 4 36.76 -16.04 35.08
CA LEU A 4 36.57 -17.03 34.01
C LEU A 4 35.12 -17.06 33.51
N LEU A 5 34.17 -16.83 34.41
CA LEU A 5 32.73 -16.78 34.11
C LEU A 5 32.38 -15.56 33.24
N VAL A 6 33.01 -14.41 33.51
CA VAL A 6 32.85 -13.18 32.70
C VAL A 6 33.38 -13.37 31.28
N VAL A 7 34.52 -14.06 31.12
CA VAL A 7 35.11 -14.36 29.81
C VAL A 7 34.24 -15.34 29.00
N VAL A 8 33.67 -16.36 29.65
CA VAL A 8 32.73 -17.29 29.01
C VAL A 8 31.45 -16.59 28.55
N ILE A 9 30.91 -15.66 29.35
CA ILE A 9 29.75 -14.85 28.97
C ILE A 9 30.07 -13.96 27.76
N LEU A 10 31.22 -13.27 27.74
CA LEU A 10 31.62 -12.41 26.62
C LEU A 10 31.81 -13.18 25.30
N LEU A 11 32.27 -14.43 25.35
CA LEU A 11 32.42 -15.29 24.17
C LEU A 11 31.08 -15.77 23.60
N ILE A 12 30.06 -15.95 24.45
CA ILE A 12 28.71 -16.36 24.02
C ILE A 12 27.93 -15.18 23.40
N PHE A 13 28.19 -13.95 23.87
CA PHE A 13 27.55 -12.73 23.37
C PHE A 13 28.38 -12.00 22.30
N THR A 14 28.96 -12.71 21.34
CA THR A 14 29.56 -12.02 20.18
C THR A 14 28.45 -11.46 19.29
N PRO A 15 28.33 -10.13 19.12
CA PRO A 15 27.34 -9.57 18.22
C PRO A 15 27.73 -9.93 16.79
N LYS A 16 26.89 -10.73 16.11
CA LYS A 16 27.02 -10.93 14.67
C LYS A 16 26.64 -9.63 13.98
N THR A 17 27.62 -8.89 13.50
CA THR A 17 27.40 -7.69 12.70
C THR A 17 27.00 -8.12 11.28
N HIS A 18 25.70 -8.06 11.01
CA HIS A 18 25.19 -8.15 9.65
C HIS A 18 25.18 -6.75 9.07
N SER A 19 25.95 -6.54 8.00
CA SER A 19 25.82 -5.31 7.24
C SER A 19 24.51 -5.39 6.44
N GLN A 20 23.66 -4.39 6.60
CA GLN A 20 22.31 -4.36 6.07
C GLN A 20 22.18 -3.16 5.16
N THR A 21 21.55 -3.36 4.01
CA THR A 21 21.30 -2.28 3.05
C THR A 21 19.91 -1.74 3.30
N PHE A 22 19.83 -0.45 3.60
CA PHE A 22 18.59 0.28 3.72
C PHE A 22 18.33 1.05 2.43
N GLU A 23 17.05 1.23 2.10
CA GLU A 23 16.63 2.08 1.00
C GLU A 23 15.55 3.04 1.50
N VAL A 24 15.56 4.28 1.01
CA VAL A 24 14.50 5.25 1.29
C VAL A 24 14.21 6.04 0.04
N GLY A 25 12.94 6.33 -0.22
CA GLY A 25 12.61 7.10 -1.40
C GLY A 25 11.17 7.56 -1.45
N PRO A 26 10.87 8.53 -2.33
CA PRO A 26 9.52 8.89 -2.65
C PRO A 26 8.80 7.79 -3.46
N TYR A 27 7.48 7.78 -3.31
CA TYR A 27 6.54 7.07 -4.15
C TYR A 27 5.59 8.08 -4.80
N ILE A 28 5.32 7.90 -6.09
CA ILE A 28 4.30 8.67 -6.80
C ILE A 28 3.57 7.77 -7.79
N GLY A 29 2.26 7.93 -7.88
CA GLY A 29 1.45 7.10 -8.76
C GLY A 29 0.04 7.61 -8.91
N GLY A 30 -0.77 6.80 -9.53
CA GLY A 30 -2.20 6.97 -9.62
C GLY A 30 -2.97 6.02 -8.69
N ALA A 31 -4.09 6.50 -8.17
CA ALA A 31 -5.02 5.74 -7.37
C ALA A 31 -6.32 5.46 -8.13
N ASN A 32 -6.89 4.30 -7.85
CA ASN A 32 -8.15 3.81 -8.37
C ASN A 32 -8.97 3.21 -7.23
N TYR A 33 -10.24 3.59 -7.15
CA TYR A 33 -11.21 2.93 -6.28
C TYR A 33 -11.98 1.87 -7.09
N ILE A 34 -12.20 0.71 -6.49
CA ILE A 34 -12.97 -0.39 -7.07
C ILE A 34 -14.00 -0.83 -6.03
N GLY A 35 -15.26 -0.50 -6.32
CA GLY A 35 -16.39 -0.91 -5.49
C GLY A 35 -17.72 -0.74 -6.22
N ASP A 36 -18.75 -0.41 -5.46
CA ASP A 36 -20.12 -0.37 -5.95
C ASP A 36 -20.49 0.93 -6.68
N VAL A 37 -19.70 1.99 -6.51
CA VAL A 37 -19.79 3.25 -7.25
C VAL A 37 -18.62 3.39 -8.23
N GLY A 38 -18.93 3.82 -9.46
CA GLY A 38 -17.94 4.14 -10.49
C GLY A 38 -17.52 3.00 -11.42
N ARG A 39 -16.36 3.19 -12.06
CA ARG A 39 -15.76 2.26 -13.04
C ARG A 39 -15.25 0.99 -12.37
N THR A 40 -15.44 -0.16 -13.02
CA THR A 40 -14.87 -1.45 -12.61
C THR A 40 -13.52 -1.76 -13.28
N SER A 41 -12.96 -0.81 -14.03
CA SER A 41 -11.73 -0.99 -14.80
C SER A 41 -10.46 -0.75 -13.97
N PHE A 42 -9.54 -1.72 -13.98
CA PHE A 42 -8.33 -1.73 -13.15
C PHE A 42 -7.19 -0.81 -13.59
N VAL A 43 -7.23 -0.25 -14.81
CA VAL A 43 -6.01 0.23 -15.53
C VAL A 43 -5.94 1.76 -15.69
N LEU A 44 -6.97 2.51 -15.29
CA LEU A 44 -7.09 3.95 -15.58
C LEU A 44 -7.14 4.78 -14.29
N PRO A 45 -5.98 5.11 -13.68
CA PRO A 45 -5.93 5.96 -12.49
C PRO A 45 -6.58 7.31 -12.70
N ASN A 46 -7.53 7.63 -11.81
CA ASN A 46 -8.30 8.87 -11.85
C ASN A 46 -7.78 9.94 -10.89
N SER A 47 -6.89 9.57 -9.98
CA SER A 47 -6.40 10.47 -8.92
C SER A 47 -4.94 10.19 -8.60
N LEU A 48 -4.28 11.13 -7.91
CA LEU A 48 -2.87 11.05 -7.56
C LEU A 48 -2.68 10.38 -6.19
N VAL A 49 -1.64 9.56 -6.08
CA VAL A 49 -1.10 9.05 -4.81
C VAL A 49 0.37 9.45 -4.69
N GLY A 50 0.76 9.89 -3.51
CA GLY A 50 2.13 10.27 -3.21
C GLY A 50 2.54 9.83 -1.80
N GLY A 51 3.83 9.62 -1.58
CA GLY A 51 4.31 9.25 -0.26
C GLY A 51 5.78 8.90 -0.22
N ALA A 52 6.16 8.14 0.81
CA ALA A 52 7.52 7.69 1.01
C ALA A 52 7.56 6.23 1.45
N LEU A 53 8.68 5.59 1.18
CA LEU A 53 8.93 4.21 1.56
C LEU A 53 10.34 4.03 2.08
N LEU A 54 10.45 3.13 3.04
CA LEU A 54 11.68 2.69 3.69
C LEU A 54 11.77 1.18 3.53
N LYS A 55 12.88 0.70 2.98
CA LYS A 55 13.16 -0.72 2.84
C LYS A 55 14.40 -1.10 3.62
N TRP A 56 14.37 -2.30 4.16
CA TRP A 56 15.50 -2.94 4.80
C TRP A 56 15.77 -4.29 4.11
N ASN A 57 16.81 -4.34 3.28
CA ASN A 57 17.23 -5.55 2.59
C ASN A 57 17.97 -6.48 3.55
N ARG A 58 17.30 -7.57 3.95
CA ARG A 58 17.87 -8.58 4.85
C ARG A 58 18.67 -9.65 4.10
N SER A 59 18.32 -9.91 2.85
CA SER A 59 18.98 -10.83 1.91
C SER A 59 18.74 -10.38 0.47
N PRO A 60 19.46 -10.92 -0.54
CA PRO A 60 19.23 -10.56 -1.95
C PRO A 60 17.80 -10.84 -2.45
N ARG A 61 17.05 -11.69 -1.75
CA ARG A 61 15.66 -12.07 -2.10
C ARG A 61 14.59 -11.54 -1.17
N HIS A 62 14.94 -10.99 0.00
CA HIS A 62 13.96 -10.60 1.01
C HIS A 62 14.31 -9.25 1.61
N ALA A 63 13.35 -8.34 1.60
CA ALA A 63 13.43 -7.04 2.24
C ALA A 63 12.20 -6.79 3.10
N PHE A 64 12.36 -6.11 4.23
CA PHE A 64 11.23 -5.54 4.96
C PHE A 64 10.92 -4.17 4.37
N ARG A 65 9.63 -3.86 4.16
CA ARG A 65 9.20 -2.58 3.61
C ARG A 65 8.18 -1.94 4.53
N PHE A 66 8.44 -0.67 4.83
CA PHE A 66 7.50 0.26 5.44
C PHE A 66 7.14 1.33 4.42
N SER A 67 5.87 1.73 4.34
CA SER A 67 5.43 2.82 3.48
C SER A 67 4.37 3.68 4.13
N LEU A 68 4.43 4.97 3.85
CA LEU A 68 3.44 5.98 4.21
C LEU A 68 2.96 6.62 2.91
N LEU A 69 1.71 6.38 2.54
CA LEU A 69 1.13 6.90 1.30
C LEU A 69 -0.12 7.73 1.61
N TYR A 70 -0.33 8.76 0.81
CA TYR A 70 -1.51 9.60 0.83
C TYR A 70 -2.07 9.66 -0.59
N ALA A 71 -3.36 9.35 -0.73
CA ALA A 71 -4.06 9.32 -2.00
C ALA A 71 -5.38 10.06 -1.89
N GLU A 72 -5.74 10.75 -2.95
CA GLU A 72 -7.15 11.11 -3.19
C GLU A 72 -7.77 9.97 -3.99
N ILE A 73 -9.04 9.63 -3.74
CA ILE A 73 -9.81 8.69 -4.53
C ILE A 73 -11.12 9.35 -4.95
N ASN A 74 -11.44 9.23 -6.23
CA ASN A 74 -12.65 9.78 -6.81
C ASN A 74 -13.35 8.68 -7.60
N ALA A 75 -14.67 8.60 -7.47
CA ALA A 75 -15.49 7.71 -8.28
C ALA A 75 -16.74 8.44 -8.77
N ASP A 76 -17.10 8.20 -10.03
CA ASP A 76 -18.31 8.73 -10.67
C ASP A 76 -18.99 7.61 -11.47
N ASP A 77 -20.27 7.38 -11.21
CA ASP A 77 -21.11 6.41 -11.89
C ASP A 77 -21.34 6.74 -13.37
N ALA A 78 -21.28 8.02 -13.77
CA ALA A 78 -21.39 8.44 -15.17
C ALA A 78 -20.28 7.83 -16.05
N ASP A 79 -19.18 7.50 -15.40
CA ASP A 79 -17.97 6.95 -15.98
C ASP A 79 -18.05 5.42 -16.11
N SER A 80 -19.07 4.78 -15.53
CA SER A 80 -19.25 3.33 -15.54
C SER A 80 -19.81 2.80 -16.87
N ASN A 81 -19.39 1.59 -17.26
CA ASN A 81 -19.92 0.88 -18.43
C ASN A 81 -21.29 0.22 -18.17
N ASP A 82 -21.80 0.24 -16.92
CA ASP A 82 -23.11 -0.30 -16.57
C ASP A 82 -24.19 0.80 -16.69
N PRO A 83 -25.19 0.65 -17.60
CA PRO A 83 -26.28 1.61 -17.76
C PRO A 83 -27.10 1.84 -16.47
N ARG A 84 -27.11 0.88 -15.52
CA ARG A 84 -27.78 1.04 -14.23
C ARG A 84 -27.05 2.01 -13.32
N ARG A 85 -25.71 1.95 -13.31
CA ARG A 85 -24.86 2.89 -12.56
C ARG A 85 -24.94 4.27 -13.20
N ALA A 86 -24.81 4.37 -14.52
CA ALA A 86 -24.96 5.64 -15.24
C ALA A 86 -26.31 6.35 -15.00
N ASN A 87 -27.42 5.59 -14.88
CA ASN A 87 -28.74 6.17 -14.53
C ASN A 87 -28.87 6.56 -13.05
N ARG A 88 -28.03 6.01 -12.16
CA ARG A 88 -28.01 6.32 -10.73
C ARG A 88 -27.21 7.59 -10.44
N GLY A 89 -26.10 7.80 -11.15
CA GLY A 89 -25.35 9.06 -11.14
C GLY A 89 -24.68 9.40 -9.81
N TYR A 90 -24.23 8.40 -9.05
CA TYR A 90 -23.53 8.65 -7.79
C TYR A 90 -22.08 9.07 -8.02
N SER A 91 -21.62 10.05 -7.24
CA SER A 91 -20.24 10.51 -7.28
C SER A 91 -19.71 10.79 -5.89
N PHE A 92 -18.45 10.44 -5.62
CA PHE A 92 -17.77 10.80 -4.38
C PHE A 92 -16.31 11.15 -4.58
N ASN A 93 -15.80 11.90 -3.61
CA ASN A 93 -14.38 12.19 -3.42
C ASN A 93 -14.03 11.84 -1.96
N ASN A 94 -12.94 11.09 -1.77
CA ASN A 94 -12.45 10.67 -0.47
C ASN A 94 -10.93 10.72 -0.43
N THR A 95 -10.35 10.88 0.76
CA THR A 95 -8.90 10.88 0.96
C THR A 95 -8.49 9.66 1.76
N ILE A 96 -7.43 8.97 1.32
CA ILE A 96 -6.87 7.80 2.00
C ILE A 96 -5.45 8.12 2.45
N ALA A 97 -5.20 8.01 3.76
CA ALA A 97 -3.85 8.02 4.31
C ALA A 97 -3.51 6.61 4.83
N GLU A 98 -2.55 5.92 4.20
CA GLU A 98 -2.17 4.56 4.57
C GLU A 98 -0.74 4.46 5.13
N ALA A 99 -0.60 3.67 6.19
CA ALA A 99 0.68 3.19 6.71
C ALA A 99 0.75 1.68 6.54
N SER A 100 1.78 1.17 5.88
CA SER A 100 1.91 -0.26 5.58
C SER A 100 3.26 -0.81 6.02
N LEU A 101 3.25 -2.02 6.57
CA LEU A 101 4.44 -2.75 6.99
C LEU A 101 4.35 -4.19 6.49
N GLY A 102 5.43 -4.69 5.89
CA GLY A 102 5.42 -6.04 5.33
C GLY A 102 6.76 -6.51 4.80
N ILE A 103 6.69 -7.55 3.97
CA ILE A 103 7.84 -8.18 3.35
C ILE A 103 7.75 -8.06 1.83
N GLU A 104 8.88 -7.78 1.21
CA GLU A 104 9.11 -7.76 -0.23
C GLU A 104 9.99 -8.96 -0.59
N TYR A 105 9.49 -9.79 -1.50
CA TYR A 105 10.17 -10.93 -2.06
C TYR A 105 10.63 -10.62 -3.48
N ASN A 106 11.93 -10.70 -3.73
CA ASN A 106 12.49 -10.59 -5.07
C ASN A 106 12.59 -11.97 -5.70
N PHE A 107 12.02 -12.14 -6.88
CA PHE A 107 12.07 -13.42 -7.60
C PHE A 107 13.49 -13.76 -8.09
N TRP A 108 14.27 -12.74 -8.47
CA TRP A 108 15.67 -12.88 -8.85
C TRP A 108 16.59 -12.35 -7.73
N SER A 109 17.86 -12.78 -7.75
CA SER A 109 18.85 -12.26 -6.80
C SER A 109 19.07 -10.78 -7.10
N PHE A 110 18.86 -9.93 -6.09
CA PHE A 110 19.07 -8.50 -6.19
C PHE A 110 20.05 -8.05 -5.10
N ASP A 111 21.31 -7.92 -5.48
CA ASP A 111 22.42 -7.42 -4.69
C ASP A 111 23.02 -6.16 -5.33
N LEU A 112 22.82 -5.02 -4.67
CA LEU A 112 23.31 -3.71 -5.09
C LEU A 112 24.84 -3.59 -5.10
N HIS A 113 25.57 -4.57 -4.55
CA HIS A 113 27.03 -4.53 -4.46
C HIS A 113 27.75 -5.26 -5.60
N GLU A 114 27.05 -6.03 -6.43
CA GLU A 114 27.64 -6.78 -7.56
C GLU A 114 28.22 -5.88 -8.67
N GLY A 115 28.11 -4.55 -8.55
CA GLY A 115 28.81 -3.57 -9.39
C GLY A 115 28.24 -3.40 -10.80
N HIS A 116 27.28 -4.24 -11.19
CA HIS A 116 26.53 -4.18 -12.44
C HIS A 116 25.05 -3.84 -12.18
N PRO A 117 24.34 -3.18 -13.11
CA PRO A 117 22.90 -2.98 -13.01
C PRO A 117 22.18 -4.33 -12.91
N GLN A 118 21.28 -4.43 -11.93
CA GLN A 118 20.43 -5.61 -11.74
C GLN A 118 18.97 -5.19 -11.75
N SER A 119 18.12 -6.09 -12.18
CA SER A 119 16.67 -5.92 -12.14
C SER A 119 16.02 -7.17 -11.60
N THR A 120 14.81 -7.03 -11.03
CA THR A 120 14.03 -8.17 -10.56
C THR A 120 12.55 -7.79 -10.50
N PRO A 121 11.64 -8.69 -10.92
CA PRO A 121 10.28 -8.61 -10.45
C PRO A 121 10.27 -8.89 -8.94
N TYR A 122 9.32 -8.28 -8.24
CA TYR A 122 9.10 -8.50 -6.82
C TYR A 122 7.61 -8.55 -6.47
N LEU A 123 7.32 -9.17 -5.34
CA LEU A 123 6.02 -9.22 -4.71
C LEU A 123 6.14 -8.68 -3.29
N TYR A 124 5.32 -7.69 -2.94
CA TYR A 124 5.20 -7.20 -1.58
C TYR A 124 3.82 -7.54 -1.01
N THR A 125 3.80 -7.97 0.25
CA THR A 125 2.59 -8.24 1.03
C THR A 125 2.83 -7.91 2.51
N GLY A 126 1.77 -7.63 3.25
CA GLY A 126 1.90 -7.20 4.64
C GLY A 126 0.57 -6.85 5.29
N ILE A 127 0.63 -5.88 6.20
CA ILE A 127 -0.55 -5.31 6.86
C ILE A 127 -0.50 -3.80 6.61
N THR A 128 -1.63 -3.27 6.17
CA THR A 128 -1.85 -1.84 5.98
C THR A 128 -2.88 -1.38 7.01
N TYR A 129 -2.62 -0.22 7.61
CA TYR A 129 -3.58 0.52 8.41
C TYR A 129 -3.84 1.83 7.70
N PHE A 130 -5.09 2.09 7.35
CA PHE A 130 -5.46 3.25 6.56
C PHE A 130 -6.56 4.06 7.24
N ARG A 131 -6.51 5.37 7.03
CA ARG A 131 -7.57 6.31 7.36
C ARG A 131 -8.28 6.69 6.07
N ALA A 132 -9.60 6.59 6.06
CA ALA A 132 -10.45 7.13 5.00
C ALA A 132 -11.60 7.93 5.62
N ASP A 133 -12.18 8.84 4.85
CA ASP A 133 -13.39 9.52 5.28
C ASP A 133 -14.62 8.63 5.04
N HIS A 134 -15.61 8.72 5.92
CA HIS A 134 -16.87 8.01 5.82
C HIS A 134 -17.85 8.84 5.02
N LEU A 135 -18.38 8.24 3.96
CA LEU A 135 -19.34 8.87 3.07
C LEU A 135 -20.74 8.36 3.39
N LEU A 136 -21.75 9.23 3.35
CA LEU A 136 -23.15 8.85 3.48
C LEU A 136 -23.97 9.51 2.37
N LEU A 137 -24.99 8.79 1.89
CA LEU A 137 -25.92 9.34 0.92
C LEU A 137 -26.75 10.43 1.61
N ASP A 138 -26.67 11.67 1.13
CA ASP A 138 -27.47 12.75 1.72
C ASP A 138 -28.97 12.47 1.51
N SER A 139 -29.71 12.53 2.62
CA SER A 139 -31.16 12.44 2.65
C SER A 139 -31.87 13.60 1.94
N ASN A 140 -31.22 14.75 1.76
CA ASN A 140 -31.81 15.95 1.16
C ASN A 140 -31.57 16.08 -0.34
N PHE A 141 -30.53 15.43 -0.90
CA PHE A 141 -30.23 15.44 -2.33
C PHE A 141 -30.38 14.03 -2.95
N PRO A 142 -31.54 13.69 -3.55
CA PRO A 142 -31.71 12.43 -4.30
C PRO A 142 -30.83 12.32 -5.56
N ASN A 143 -29.98 13.32 -5.83
CA ASN A 143 -29.14 13.46 -7.01
C ASN A 143 -27.77 12.74 -6.89
N GLY A 144 -27.56 11.92 -5.85
CA GLY A 144 -26.42 11.01 -5.81
C GLY A 144 -25.11 11.54 -5.23
N GLN A 145 -25.15 12.67 -4.52
CA GLN A 145 -23.96 13.19 -3.82
C GLN A 145 -23.81 12.51 -2.45
N LEU A 146 -22.60 11.98 -2.21
CA LEU A 146 -22.19 11.36 -0.96
C LEU A 146 -21.47 12.40 -0.09
N GLU A 147 -21.95 12.64 1.12
CA GLU A 147 -21.38 13.60 2.07
C GLU A 147 -20.46 12.93 3.10
N ASN A 148 -19.37 13.60 3.46
CA ASN A 148 -18.43 13.15 4.47
C ASN A 148 -18.97 13.36 5.89
N GLN A 149 -19.07 12.29 6.67
CA GLN A 149 -19.63 12.27 8.03
C GLN A 149 -18.60 11.92 9.12
N GLY A 150 -17.32 11.78 8.78
CA GLY A 150 -16.24 11.57 9.77
C GLY A 150 -15.09 10.71 9.26
N ALA A 151 -14.01 10.62 10.02
CA ALA A 151 -12.86 9.77 9.68
C ALA A 151 -13.00 8.37 10.26
N ASN A 152 -12.77 7.35 9.43
CA ASN A 152 -12.69 5.94 9.84
C ASN A 152 -11.26 5.40 9.67
N TRP A 153 -10.90 4.41 10.49
CA TRP A 153 -9.59 3.78 10.47
C TRP A 153 -9.73 2.26 10.43
N ASP A 154 -9.16 1.64 9.40
CA ASP A 154 -9.30 0.21 9.17
C ASP A 154 -8.02 -0.44 8.69
N PHE A 155 -8.05 -1.77 8.70
CA PHE A 155 -6.96 -2.60 8.21
C PHE A 155 -7.22 -3.11 6.79
N ALA A 156 -6.14 -3.29 6.04
CA ALA A 156 -6.14 -3.91 4.72
C ALA A 156 -4.94 -4.83 4.55
N ILE A 157 -5.08 -5.79 3.64
CA ILE A 157 -3.97 -6.63 3.17
C ILE A 157 -3.54 -6.12 1.78
N PRO A 158 -2.35 -5.52 1.67
CA PRO A 158 -1.78 -5.14 0.39
C PRO A 158 -1.18 -6.36 -0.31
N VAL A 159 -1.39 -6.45 -1.61
CA VAL A 159 -0.66 -7.33 -2.52
C VAL A 159 -0.16 -6.47 -3.67
N VAL A 160 1.16 -6.27 -3.72
CA VAL A 160 1.82 -5.36 -4.67
C VAL A 160 2.79 -6.13 -5.53
N PHE A 161 2.59 -6.08 -6.84
CA PHE A 161 3.52 -6.60 -7.83
C PHE A 161 4.31 -5.44 -8.42
N GLY A 162 5.61 -5.62 -8.54
CA GLY A 162 6.45 -4.60 -9.14
C GLY A 162 7.65 -5.16 -9.87
N TYR A 163 8.28 -4.30 -10.62
CA TYR A 163 9.56 -4.55 -11.28
C TYR A 163 10.51 -3.45 -10.88
N LYS A 164 11.65 -3.82 -10.28
CA LYS A 164 12.68 -2.87 -9.85
C LYS A 164 13.99 -3.08 -10.61
N GLU A 165 14.73 -2.00 -10.77
CA GLU A 165 16.02 -1.95 -11.46
C GLU A 165 16.98 -0.99 -10.76
N SER A 166 18.24 -1.41 -10.61
CA SER A 166 19.32 -0.56 -10.13
C SER A 166 19.78 0.35 -11.28
N ILE A 167 19.40 1.62 -11.20
CA ILE A 167 19.80 2.67 -12.15
C ILE A 167 21.26 3.07 -11.89
N THR A 168 21.65 3.09 -10.62
CA THR A 168 23.01 3.40 -10.16
C THR A 168 23.27 2.57 -8.90
N ARG A 169 24.54 2.46 -8.48
CA ARG A 169 24.95 1.76 -7.24
C ARG A 169 24.20 2.19 -5.97
N HIS A 170 23.58 3.37 -5.98
CA HIS A 170 22.84 3.90 -4.84
C HIS A 170 21.39 4.27 -5.18
N ILE A 171 20.94 4.08 -6.43
CA ILE A 171 19.59 4.48 -6.85
C ILE A 171 18.90 3.30 -7.51
N VAL A 172 17.72 2.96 -7.00
CA VAL A 172 16.86 1.91 -7.53
C VAL A 172 15.56 2.55 -7.98
N GLY A 173 15.18 2.31 -9.22
CA GLY A 173 13.86 2.65 -9.75
C GLY A 173 12.96 1.44 -9.70
N ALA A 174 11.67 1.62 -9.45
CA ALA A 174 10.70 0.55 -9.55
C ALA A 174 9.35 1.04 -10.08
N LEU A 175 8.69 0.18 -10.83
CA LEU A 175 7.30 0.30 -11.24
C LEU A 175 6.49 -0.69 -10.43
N GLU A 176 5.35 -0.28 -9.87
CA GLU A 176 4.49 -1.17 -9.09
C GLU A 176 3.01 -0.94 -9.32
N VAL A 177 2.26 -2.04 -9.26
CA VAL A 177 0.80 -2.09 -9.21
C VAL A 177 0.41 -2.88 -7.98
N GLY A 178 -0.51 -2.37 -7.18
CA GLY A 178 -0.86 -3.02 -5.93
C GLY A 178 -2.30 -2.84 -5.54
N VAL A 179 -2.93 -3.96 -5.23
CA VAL A 179 -4.31 -4.04 -4.76
C VAL A 179 -4.30 -4.11 -3.24
N ARG A 180 -5.16 -3.35 -2.59
CA ARG A 180 -5.39 -3.45 -1.14
C ARG A 180 -6.76 -4.06 -0.94
N TYR A 181 -6.76 -5.28 -0.40
CA TYR A 181 -7.99 -5.93 0.03
C TYR A 181 -8.36 -5.37 1.39
N THR A 182 -9.47 -4.63 1.47
CA THR A 182 -9.93 -4.07 2.74
C THR A 182 -10.93 -5.00 3.42
N PHE A 183 -11.03 -4.88 4.75
CA PHE A 183 -11.99 -5.64 5.54
C PHE A 183 -13.30 -4.88 5.80
N THR A 184 -13.45 -3.68 5.24
CA THR A 184 -14.65 -2.84 5.37
C THR A 184 -15.39 -2.79 4.04
N ASP A 185 -16.71 -2.61 4.13
CA ASP A 185 -17.61 -2.45 2.99
C ASP A 185 -18.06 -0.99 2.83
N ASN A 186 -17.37 -0.05 3.49
CA ASN A 186 -17.90 1.30 3.72
C ASN A 186 -16.97 2.42 3.24
N LEU A 187 -16.15 2.14 2.22
CA LEU A 187 -15.28 3.14 1.61
C LEU A 187 -16.05 4.09 0.66
N ASP A 188 -17.17 3.64 0.11
CA ASP A 188 -18.11 4.44 -0.71
C ASP A 188 -19.41 4.85 0.00
N GLY A 189 -19.60 4.47 1.27
CA GLY A 189 -20.82 4.78 2.01
C GLY A 189 -22.00 3.86 1.76
N SER A 190 -21.78 2.72 1.09
CA SER A 190 -22.79 1.68 0.85
C SER A 190 -23.29 1.01 2.13
N TRP A 191 -22.46 0.97 3.20
CA TRP A 191 -22.74 0.24 4.43
C TRP A 191 -22.59 1.06 5.73
N PRO A 192 -23.54 1.96 6.06
CA PRO A 192 -23.53 2.77 7.29
C PRO A 192 -23.63 1.95 8.59
N GLU A 193 -24.19 0.74 8.53
CA GLU A 193 -24.52 -0.10 9.69
C GLU A 193 -23.27 -0.62 10.43
N GLU A 194 -22.12 -0.76 9.75
CA GLU A 194 -20.83 -1.15 10.35
C GLU A 194 -20.31 -0.16 11.41
N ILE A 195 -20.73 1.11 11.34
CA ILE A 195 -20.25 2.16 12.26
C ILE A 195 -21.31 2.55 13.29
N PHE A 196 -22.57 2.75 12.87
CA PHE A 196 -23.61 3.28 13.78
C PHE A 196 -24.33 2.20 14.59
N GLY A 197 -24.07 0.91 14.33
CA GLY A 197 -24.78 -0.21 14.94
C GLY A 197 -26.29 -0.20 14.65
N ASN A 198 -26.72 0.65 13.70
CA ASN A 198 -28.10 0.90 13.28
C ASN A 198 -28.09 1.36 11.81
N ARG A 199 -29.20 1.10 11.09
CA ARG A 199 -29.39 1.47 9.68
C ARG A 199 -29.81 2.93 9.50
N MET A 200 -28.90 3.86 9.80
CA MET A 200 -29.13 5.28 9.56
C MET A 200 -28.01 5.87 8.69
N PRO A 201 -28.34 6.48 7.53
CA PRO A 201 -29.67 6.65 6.93
C PRO A 201 -30.26 5.34 6.39
N ASN A 202 -31.59 5.29 6.26
CA ASN A 202 -32.37 4.10 5.89
C ASN A 202 -32.25 3.71 4.39
N ARG A 203 -31.22 4.22 3.70
CA ARG A 203 -30.94 4.01 2.27
C ARG A 203 -29.51 3.51 2.14
N GLU A 204 -29.41 2.21 1.93
CA GLU A 204 -28.18 1.52 1.56
C GLU A 204 -28.25 1.22 0.07
N PHE A 205 -27.09 1.13 -0.57
CA PHE A 205 -26.96 0.72 -1.96
C PHE A 205 -25.71 -0.15 -2.08
N GLY A 206 -25.61 -1.01 -3.10
CA GLY A 206 -24.47 -1.92 -3.24
C GLY A 206 -24.73 -3.32 -2.69
N ASN A 207 -23.72 -4.17 -2.79
CA ASN A 207 -23.76 -5.58 -2.45
C ASN A 207 -22.94 -5.86 -1.18
N ARG A 208 -23.64 -6.12 -0.08
CA ARG A 208 -23.09 -6.39 1.26
C ARG A 208 -22.12 -7.58 1.38
N ASN A 209 -21.99 -8.37 0.33
CA ASN A 209 -21.13 -9.55 0.29
C ASN A 209 -19.80 -9.30 -0.43
N THR A 210 -19.52 -8.06 -0.86
CA THR A 210 -18.32 -7.72 -1.64
C THR A 210 -17.58 -6.54 -1.05
N ASN A 211 -16.52 -6.82 -0.29
CA ASN A 211 -15.66 -5.77 0.27
C ASN A 211 -15.05 -4.85 -0.80
N ASP A 212 -14.89 -3.59 -0.44
CA ASP A 212 -14.29 -2.55 -1.27
C ASP A 212 -12.77 -2.66 -1.38
N TRP A 213 -12.23 -2.51 -2.59
CA TRP A 213 -10.78 -2.54 -2.83
C TRP A 213 -10.31 -1.23 -3.44
N TYR A 214 -9.05 -0.89 -3.20
CA TYR A 214 -8.41 0.20 -3.92
C TYR A 214 -7.07 -0.25 -4.49
N VAL A 215 -6.70 0.35 -5.62
CA VAL A 215 -5.53 -0.04 -6.42
C VAL A 215 -4.64 1.17 -6.63
N PHE A 216 -3.37 1.04 -6.27
CA PHE A 216 -2.34 2.03 -6.56
C PHE A 216 -1.41 1.51 -7.64
N THR A 217 -1.17 2.33 -8.66
CA THR A 217 -0.20 2.06 -9.72
C THR A 217 0.77 3.21 -9.78
N GLY A 218 2.07 2.97 -9.67
CA GLY A 218 3.02 4.05 -9.57
C GLY A 218 4.46 3.65 -9.77
N VAL A 219 5.31 4.62 -9.53
CA VAL A 219 6.76 4.50 -9.62
C VAL A 219 7.39 4.93 -8.30
N ASN A 220 8.50 4.31 -7.94
CA ASN A 220 9.32 4.76 -6.84
C ASN A 220 10.79 4.82 -7.21
N PHE A 221 11.50 5.75 -6.58
CA PHE A 221 12.93 5.91 -6.71
C PHE A 221 13.53 5.88 -5.31
N THR A 222 14.25 4.82 -4.97
CA THR A 222 14.87 4.68 -3.66
C THR A 222 16.37 4.94 -3.74
N PHE A 223 16.86 5.65 -2.74
CA PHE A 223 18.27 5.78 -2.48
C PHE A 223 18.69 4.69 -1.49
N SER A 224 19.68 3.87 -1.87
CA SER A 224 20.19 2.78 -1.05
C SER A 224 21.52 3.13 -0.38
N TRP A 225 21.65 2.80 0.90
CA TRP A 225 22.90 2.92 1.66
C TRP A 225 23.10 1.73 2.60
N GLY A 226 24.35 1.47 2.94
CA GLY A 226 24.76 0.29 3.70
C GLY A 226 26.01 -0.31 3.06
N ARG A 227 26.87 -0.93 3.86
CA ARG A 227 28.07 -1.61 3.34
C ARG A 227 27.76 -3.08 3.05
N GLU A 228 28.51 -3.70 2.17
CA GLU A 228 28.62 -5.14 2.13
C GLU A 228 29.51 -5.60 3.30
N PRO A 229 29.22 -6.69 4.01
CA PRO A 229 30.16 -7.24 4.98
C PRO A 229 31.44 -7.68 4.26
N CYS A 230 32.62 -7.36 4.80
CA CYS A 230 33.90 -7.70 4.15
C CYS A 230 34.15 -9.21 3.93
N TYR A 231 33.28 -10.10 4.42
CA TYR A 231 33.40 -11.54 4.30
C TYR A 231 32.60 -12.16 3.13
N SER A 232 31.82 -11.39 2.37
CA SER A 232 31.02 -11.89 1.22
C SER A 232 31.80 -11.95 -0.11
N ARG A 233 33.10 -11.62 -0.13
CA ARG A 233 33.98 -11.70 -1.32
C ARG A 233 34.99 -12.85 -1.26
N PHE A 234 34.52 -14.09 -1.08
CA PHE A 234 35.35 -15.30 -1.21
C PHE A 234 34.67 -16.32 -2.09
#